data_AF-A0A1G2ZS15-F1
#
_entry.id   AF-A0A1G2ZS15-F1
#
_cell.length_a   1.000
_cell.length_b   1.000
_cell.length_c   1.000
_cell.angle_alpha   90.00
_cell.angle_beta   90.00
_cell.angle_gamma   90.00
#
_symmetry.space_group_name_H-M   'P 1'
#
loop_
_entity.id
_entity.type
_entity.pdbx_description
1 polymer ?
#
loop_
_entity_poly.entity_id
_entity_poly.type
_entity_poly.pdbx_seq_one_letter_code
_entity_poly.pdbx_strand_id
1 'polypeptide(L)'
;MNKRIGVQVSPTDNVVTVVEDAQPGDEIQYVTPEGCRQITASQAVPLGHKAALKDVRPKEKIIKYGQTIGTASRMIGQGEHVHIHNVHSAVQGGRSAS
;
A
#
# COMPACT_ATOMS: atom_id res chain seq x y z
N MET A 1 2.30 -20.48 -6.47
CA MET A 1 1.58 -19.36 -5.84
C MET A 1 1.74 -19.55 -4.35
N ASN A 2 2.60 -18.75 -3.73
CA ASN A 2 2.87 -18.87 -2.30
C ASN A 2 2.04 -17.86 -1.53
N LYS A 3 1.76 -18.15 -0.27
CA LYS A 3 1.06 -17.24 0.62
C LYS A 3 2.07 -16.39 1.37
N ARG A 4 1.80 -15.09 1.43
CA ARG A 4 2.54 -14.06 2.13
C ARG A 4 1.63 -13.38 3.12
N ILE A 5 2.16 -12.99 4.26
CA ILE A 5 1.40 -12.23 5.24
C ILE A 5 1.61 -10.73 5.04
N GLY A 6 0.52 -9.98 5.15
CA GLY A 6 0.50 -8.54 5.16
C GLY A 6 -0.33 -7.99 6.32
N VAL A 7 0.00 -6.77 6.76
CA VAL A 7 -0.70 -6.06 7.83
C VAL A 7 -1.34 -4.80 7.28
N GLN A 8 -2.67 -4.72 7.40
CA GLN A 8 -3.46 -3.50 7.25
C GLN A 8 -3.76 -2.99 8.66
N VAL A 9 -3.43 -1.72 8.96
CA VAL A 9 -3.55 -1.21 10.32
C VAL A 9 -4.87 -0.48 10.54
N SER A 10 -5.36 0.24 9.52
CA SER A 10 -6.66 0.88 9.53
C SER A 10 -7.55 0.33 8.41
N PRO A 11 -8.87 0.19 8.61
CA PRO A 11 -9.79 -0.19 7.54
C PRO A 11 -9.81 0.81 6.37
N THR A 12 -9.36 2.05 6.60
CA THR A 12 -9.23 3.08 5.56
C THR A 12 -7.92 3.03 4.78
N ASP A 13 -6.97 2.17 5.17
CA ASP A 13 -5.71 2.01 4.45
C ASP A 13 -5.97 1.49 3.04
N ASN A 14 -5.33 2.07 2.05
CA ASN A 14 -5.33 1.56 0.67
C ASN A 14 -4.04 0.84 0.29
N VAL A 15 -3.23 0.52 1.30
CA VAL A 15 -1.99 -0.24 1.19
C VAL A 15 -1.91 -1.25 2.33
N VAL A 16 -1.12 -2.30 2.13
CA VAL A 16 -0.75 -3.29 3.13
C VAL A 16 0.76 -3.32 3.25
N THR A 17 1.30 -3.53 4.46
CA THR A 17 2.75 -3.77 4.65
C THR A 17 3.02 -5.25 4.68
N VAL A 18 3.88 -5.76 3.80
CA VAL A 18 4.26 -7.18 3.79
C VAL A 18 5.25 -7.48 4.92
N VAL A 19 5.12 -8.65 5.56
CA VAL A 19 6.02 -9.09 6.65
C VAL A 19 7.01 -10.17 6.19
N GLU A 20 7.08 -10.38 4.88
CA GLU A 20 8.02 -11.25 4.18
C GLU A 20 8.11 -10.78 2.72
N ASP A 21 9.12 -11.23 1.98
CA ASP A 21 9.24 -10.90 0.55
C ASP A 21 8.10 -11.54 -0.26
N ALA A 22 7.41 -10.73 -1.04
CA ALA A 22 6.41 -11.19 -2.01
C ALA A 22 6.98 -11.14 -3.42
N GLN A 23 6.80 -12.22 -4.19
CA GLN A 23 7.16 -12.29 -5.60
C GLN A 23 5.90 -12.11 -6.49
N PRO A 24 6.05 -11.75 -7.77
CA PRO A 24 4.91 -11.69 -8.68
C PRO A 24 4.12 -13.00 -8.68
N GLY A 25 2.80 -12.91 -8.51
CA GLY A 25 1.90 -14.05 -8.43
C GLY A 25 1.73 -14.65 -7.03
N ASP A 26 2.43 -14.17 -6.00
CA ASP A 26 2.17 -14.57 -4.62
C ASP A 26 0.86 -13.94 -4.09
N GLU A 27 0.15 -14.67 -3.22
CA GLU A 27 -1.02 -14.16 -2.50
C GLU A 27 -0.58 -13.43 -1.23
N ILE A 28 -0.85 -12.14 -1.13
CA ILE A 28 -0.69 -11.38 0.11
C ILE A 28 -2.02 -11.45 0.87
N GLN A 29 -2.04 -12.26 1.93
CA GLN A 29 -3.16 -12.37 2.86
C GLN A 29 -3.01 -11.34 3.98
N TYR A 30 -4.08 -10.61 4.29
CA TYR A 30 -4.06 -9.57 5.30
C TYR A 30 -5.35 -9.54 6.10
N VAL A 31 -5.21 -9.19 7.38
CA VAL A 31 -6.33 -9.14 8.33
C VAL A 31 -7.01 -7.78 8.25
N THR A 32 -8.35 -7.82 8.26
CA THR A 32 -9.24 -6.66 8.34
C THR A 32 -10.23 -6.88 9.49
N PRO A 33 -10.93 -5.84 9.98
CA PRO A 33 -11.99 -6.02 10.96
C PRO A 33 -13.11 -6.98 10.50
N GLU A 34 -13.31 -7.13 9.19
CA GLU A 34 -14.32 -8.01 8.61
C GLU A 34 -13.80 -9.43 8.29
N GLY A 35 -12.54 -9.73 8.61
CA GLY A 35 -11.92 -11.03 8.37
C GLY A 35 -10.63 -10.96 7.55
N CYS A 36 -10.19 -12.10 7.03
CA CYS A 36 -9.00 -12.19 6.19
C CYS A 36 -9.34 -11.87 4.72
N ARG A 37 -8.58 -10.98 4.11
CA ARG A 37 -8.68 -10.65 2.68
C ARG A 37 -7.36 -11.00 2.00
N GLN A 38 -7.37 -11.02 0.67
CA GLN A 38 -6.17 -11.27 -0.11
C GLN A 38 -6.12 -10.44 -1.39
N ILE A 39 -4.90 -10.13 -1.81
CA ILE A 39 -4.56 -9.60 -3.14
C ILE A 39 -3.40 -10.41 -3.71
N THR A 40 -3.22 -10.36 -5.02
CA THR A 40 -2.05 -10.96 -5.68
C THR A 40 -0.98 -9.90 -5.88
N ALA A 41 0.27 -10.19 -5.52
CA ALA A 41 1.39 -9.32 -5.83
C ALA A 41 1.61 -9.25 -7.35
N SER A 42 1.60 -8.05 -7.94
CA SER A 42 1.84 -7.86 -9.38
C SER A 42 3.32 -7.68 -9.71
N GLN A 43 4.13 -7.30 -8.73
CA GLN A 43 5.58 -7.20 -8.81
C GLN A 43 6.23 -7.64 -7.50
N ALA A 44 7.57 -7.71 -7.47
CA ALA A 44 8.29 -7.98 -6.23
C ALA A 44 8.03 -6.87 -5.19
N VAL A 45 7.68 -7.27 -3.96
CA VAL A 45 7.49 -6.38 -2.81
C VAL A 45 8.40 -6.86 -1.68
N PRO A 46 9.47 -6.11 -1.36
CA PRO A 46 10.38 -6.51 -0.28
C PRO A 46 9.74 -6.51 1.10
N LEU A 47 10.29 -7.29 2.03
CA LEU A 47 9.96 -7.26 3.46
C LEU A 47 9.85 -5.82 3.99
N GLY A 48 8.75 -5.51 4.68
CA GLY A 48 8.49 -4.21 5.29
C GLY A 48 8.04 -3.12 4.30
N HIS A 49 7.99 -3.42 3.01
CA HIS A 49 7.48 -2.51 2.00
C HIS A 49 5.96 -2.65 1.85
N LYS A 50 5.36 -1.77 1.03
CA LYS A 50 3.91 -1.67 0.89
C LYS A 50 3.46 -2.22 -0.45
N ALA A 51 2.33 -2.92 -0.47
CA ALA A 51 1.60 -3.26 -1.68
C ALA A 51 0.25 -2.51 -1.71
N ALA A 52 -0.21 -2.11 -2.89
CA ALA A 52 -1.50 -1.44 -3.04
C ALA A 52 -2.66 -2.43 -2.89
N LEU A 53 -3.66 -2.09 -2.06
CA LEU A 53 -4.84 -2.93 -1.84
C LEU A 53 -5.90 -2.77 -2.95
N LYS A 54 -5.75 -1.75 -3.78
CA LYS A 54 -6.63 -1.42 -4.91
C LYS A 54 -5.86 -0.54 -5.90
N ASP A 55 -6.43 -0.32 -7.07
CA ASP A 55 -5.90 0.68 -7.99
C ASP A 55 -5.93 2.07 -7.34
N VAL A 56 -4.83 2.81 -7.52
CA VAL A 56 -4.67 4.20 -7.08
C VAL A 56 -4.30 5.04 -8.28
N ARG A 57 -5.13 6.03 -8.60
CA ARG A 57 -4.89 6.91 -9.75
C ARG A 57 -3.84 7.98 -9.43
N PRO A 58 -3.18 8.58 -10.43
CA PRO A 58 -2.30 9.71 -10.19
C PRO A 58 -2.98 10.81 -9.36
N LYS A 59 -2.22 11.40 -8.43
CA LYS A 59 -2.65 12.41 -7.44
C LYS A 59 -3.62 11.92 -6.37
N GLU A 60 -4.11 10.68 -6.42
CA GLU A 60 -4.89 10.11 -5.32
C GLU A 60 -4.01 9.85 -4.09
N LYS A 61 -4.63 9.93 -2.92
CA LYS A 61 -3.96 9.80 -1.62
C LYS A 61 -3.52 8.36 -1.38
N ILE A 62 -2.31 8.17 -0.88
CA ILE A 62 -1.86 6.93 -0.27
C ILE A 62 -2.14 7.02 1.23
N ILE A 63 -2.94 6.09 1.74
CA ILE A 63 -3.44 6.09 3.12
C ILE A 63 -2.83 4.89 3.84
N LYS A 64 -2.10 5.17 4.92
CA LYS A 64 -1.57 4.18 5.85
C LYS A 64 -1.77 4.66 7.28
N TYR A 65 -2.11 3.76 8.20
CA TYR A 65 -2.50 4.11 9.57
C TYR A 65 -3.69 5.08 9.63
N GLY A 66 -4.56 5.03 8.62
CA GLY A 66 -5.67 5.97 8.44
C GLY A 66 -5.26 7.41 8.12
N GLN A 67 -3.97 7.68 7.86
CA GLN A 67 -3.43 8.99 7.53
C GLN A 67 -2.91 9.03 6.10
N THR A 68 -2.98 10.20 5.47
CA THR A 68 -2.36 10.40 4.16
C THR A 68 -0.85 10.47 4.33
N ILE A 69 -0.13 9.53 3.73
CA ILE A 69 1.35 9.49 3.74
C ILE A 69 1.97 10.06 2.46
N GLY A 70 1.15 10.33 1.45
CA GLY A 70 1.56 10.90 0.18
C GLY A 70 0.47 10.81 -0.87
N THR A 71 0.83 11.11 -2.11
CA THR A 71 -0.04 10.93 -3.28
C THR A 71 0.66 10.12 -4.35
N ALA A 72 -0.10 9.36 -5.13
CA ALA A 72 0.47 8.58 -6.23
C ALA A 72 0.99 9.53 -7.32
N SER A 73 2.25 9.36 -7.72
CA SER A 73 2.87 10.14 -8.81
C SER A 73 2.44 9.63 -10.20
N ARG A 74 2.06 8.36 -10.27
CA ARG A 74 1.53 7.66 -11.45
C ARG A 74 0.42 6.71 -11.02
N MET A 75 -0.20 6.04 -11.98
CA MET A 75 -1.12 4.93 -11.67
C MET A 75 -0.35 3.83 -10.94
N ILE A 76 -0.95 3.31 -9.88
CA ILE A 76 -0.46 2.17 -9.10
C ILE A 76 -1.56 1.12 -9.14
N GLY A 77 -1.29 -0.03 -9.75
CA GLY A 77 -2.26 -1.13 -9.80
C GLY A 77 -2.38 -1.85 -8.46
N GLN A 78 -3.50 -2.52 -8.21
CA GLN A 78 -3.62 -3.45 -7.09
C GLN A 78 -2.45 -4.46 -7.10
N GLY A 79 -1.89 -4.76 -5.92
CA GLY A 79 -0.76 -5.67 -5.77
C GLY A 79 0.60 -5.05 -6.08
N GLU A 80 0.64 -3.81 -6.58
CA GLU A 80 1.89 -3.16 -6.97
C GLU A 80 2.64 -2.62 -5.73
N HIS A 81 3.97 -2.72 -5.74
CA HIS A 81 4.85 -2.13 -4.73
C HIS A 81 4.68 -0.60 -4.65
N VAL A 82 4.35 -0.07 -3.47
CA VAL A 82 4.14 1.35 -3.16
C VAL A 82 5.34 1.92 -2.40
N HIS A 83 6.13 2.76 -3.05
CA HIS A 83 7.37 3.32 -2.50
C HIS A 83 7.71 4.70 -3.10
N ILE A 84 8.87 5.24 -2.75
CA ILE A 84 9.27 6.62 -3.11
C ILE A 84 9.29 6.88 -4.64
N HIS A 85 9.47 5.84 -5.46
CA HIS A 85 9.52 5.99 -6.91
C HIS A 85 8.13 6.21 -7.55
N ASN A 86 7.05 5.83 -6.85
CA ASN A 86 5.67 6.03 -7.32
C ASN A 86 4.80 6.84 -6.36
N VAL A 87 5.35 7.33 -5.25
CA VAL A 87 4.65 8.19 -4.28
C VAL A 87 5.39 9.51 -4.09
N HIS A 88 4.68 10.62 -4.26
CA HIS A 88 5.11 11.90 -3.74
C HIS A 88 4.76 11.95 -2.24
N SER A 89 5.78 11.97 -1.39
CA SER A 89 5.59 12.10 0.06
C SER A 89 4.79 13.37 0.37
N ALA A 90 3.82 13.24 1.27
CA ALA A 90 3.23 14.42 1.88
C ALA A 90 4.34 15.05 2.75
N VAL A 91 5.03 16.07 2.24
CA VAL A 91 5.79 16.95 3.12
C VAL A 91 4.76 17.46 4.12
N GLN A 92 4.96 17.23 5.42
CA GLN A 92 4.29 18.03 6.44
C GLN A 92 4.83 19.46 6.29
N GLY A 93 4.31 20.17 5.29
CA GLY A 93 4.48 21.60 5.16
C GLY A 93 3.82 22.21 6.38
N GLY A 94 4.64 22.67 7.32
CA GLY A 94 4.18 23.47 8.43
C GLY A 94 3.32 24.62 7.91
N ARG A 95 2.18 24.83 8.58
CA ARG A 95 1.36 26.05 8.57
C ARG A 95 0.98 26.58 7.18
N SER A 96 -0.26 26.30 6.77
CA SER A 96 -1.02 27.28 6.01
C SER A 96 -1.46 28.37 6.99
N ALA A 97 -0.73 29.49 6.98
CA ALA A 97 -1.28 30.77 7.38
C ALA A 97 -2.15 31.27 6.22
N SER A 98 -3.45 31.40 6.46
CA SER A 98 -4.35 32.38 5.84
C SER A 98 -5.63 32.41 6.66
#